data_AF-A0A2D7JT41-F1
#
_entry.id   AF-A0A2D7JT41-F1
#
_cell.length_a   1.000
_cell.length_b   1.000
_cell.length_c   1.000
_cell.angle_alpha   90.00
_cell.angle_beta   90.00
_cell.angle_gamma   90.00
#
_symmetry.space_group_name_H-M   'P 1'
#
loop_
_entity.id
_entity.type
_entity.pdbx_description
1 polymer ?
#
loop_
_entity_poly.entity_id
_entity_poly.type
_entity_poly.pdbx_seq_one_letter_code
_entity_poly.pdbx_strand_id
1 'polypeptide(L)'
;MLAACIPGCLFTSDSAMSKCSDDDNCLKIAFEVKEEYRNTDENPQKLADRLGELMGQEVEIYPVSSPAATIEALRFGNADIGFLDGGAAWLSWNEYGLQVAAAEQKADGRAYYHAVAWVHKDSDMAQASMSGDIEQALTLMKGKISCHTSALGSSGMLLPMGYLINNSYMEVKGDENEIDSLHDTVTSHFSTDSSIPDSGTPYYRYIGSLRCLAEHALGDATDYISFAKDPTVPDYCGDEPEDWCFEGDFTSTEDFYPIGGYTENGEVNTPFGKAPS
;
A
#
# COMPACT_ATOMS: atom_id res chain seq x y z
N MET A 1 45.72 -6.46 30.80
CA MET A 1 44.32 -6.92 30.75
C MET A 1 43.69 -6.33 29.50
N LEU A 2 43.61 -7.09 28.42
CA LEU A 2 42.78 -6.76 27.26
C LEU A 2 41.39 -7.31 27.57
N ALA A 3 40.41 -6.42 27.75
CA ALA A 3 39.01 -6.80 27.80
C ALA A 3 38.47 -6.74 26.37
N ALA A 4 38.34 -7.91 25.73
CA ALA A 4 37.53 -8.07 24.54
C ALA A 4 36.09 -8.32 25.02
N CYS A 5 35.23 -7.32 24.92
CA CYS A 5 33.79 -7.53 25.04
C CYS A 5 33.29 -8.01 23.67
N ILE A 6 32.92 -9.29 23.59
CA ILE A 6 32.05 -9.77 22.52
C ILE A 6 30.63 -9.40 22.98
N PRO A 7 29.90 -8.50 22.30
CA PRO A 7 28.47 -8.36 22.51
C PRO A 7 27.82 -9.61 21.92
N GLY A 8 27.70 -10.66 22.75
CA GLY A 8 26.88 -11.82 22.45
C GLY A 8 25.43 -11.40 22.53
N CYS A 9 24.84 -11.05 21.39
CA CYS A 9 23.41 -11.13 21.24
C CYS A 9 23.04 -12.60 21.01
N LEU A 10 22.51 -13.24 22.05
CA LEU A 10 21.76 -14.49 21.94
C LEU A 10 20.41 -14.18 21.28
N PHE A 11 20.40 -14.08 19.94
CA PHE A 11 19.19 -14.23 19.14
C PHE A 11 19.30 -15.58 18.44
N THR A 12 18.52 -16.56 18.89
CA THR A 12 18.31 -17.81 18.16
C THR A 12 16.86 -17.87 17.72
N SER A 13 16.62 -17.47 16.48
CA SER A 13 15.67 -18.08 15.56
C SER A 13 16.19 -17.75 14.16
N ASP A 14 16.55 -18.78 13.40
CA ASP A 14 17.10 -18.69 12.05
C ASP A 14 16.22 -17.85 11.12
N SER A 15 16.66 -16.63 10.84
CA SER A 15 16.20 -15.80 9.72
C SER A 15 17.40 -15.27 8.92
N ALA A 16 18.49 -16.04 8.86
CA ALA A 16 19.60 -15.72 7.98
C ALA A 16 19.16 -15.98 6.53
N MET A 17 18.86 -14.91 5.80
CA MET A 17 18.68 -14.97 4.35
C MET A 17 19.96 -15.53 3.73
N SER A 18 19.83 -16.57 2.90
CA SER A 18 20.97 -17.19 2.25
C SER A 18 21.53 -16.23 1.20
N LYS A 19 22.86 -16.22 1.08
CA LYS A 19 23.56 -15.48 0.03
C LYS A 19 24.04 -16.44 -1.03
N CYS A 20 24.03 -15.97 -2.27
CA CYS A 20 24.61 -16.72 -3.37
C CYS A 20 26.12 -16.90 -3.18
N SER A 21 26.62 -18.05 -3.62
CA SER A 21 28.03 -18.42 -3.63
C SER A 21 28.77 -17.90 -4.87
N ASP A 22 28.06 -17.70 -5.97
CA ASP A 22 28.53 -17.11 -7.23
C ASP A 22 27.57 -16.01 -7.69
N ASP A 23 28.03 -14.76 -7.63
CA ASP A 23 27.22 -13.58 -7.99
C ASP A 23 26.82 -13.56 -9.47
N ASP A 24 27.61 -14.16 -10.37
CA ASP A 24 27.35 -14.14 -11.82
C ASP A 24 26.31 -15.18 -12.25
N ASN A 25 25.98 -16.14 -11.38
CA ASN A 25 25.00 -17.21 -11.62
C ASN A 25 23.94 -17.26 -10.51
N CYS A 26 23.50 -16.08 -10.09
CA CYS A 26 22.54 -15.86 -9.01
C CYS A 26 21.40 -14.98 -9.50
N LEU A 27 20.16 -15.34 -9.14
CA LEU A 27 19.01 -14.46 -9.30
C LEU A 27 18.78 -13.68 -8.00
N LYS A 28 18.88 -12.36 -8.06
CA LYS A 28 18.65 -11.48 -6.91
C LYS A 28 17.26 -10.88 -6.95
N ILE A 29 16.48 -11.15 -5.92
CA ILE A 29 15.10 -10.66 -5.79
C ILE A 29 15.07 -9.56 -4.73
N ALA A 30 14.86 -8.32 -5.15
CA ALA A 30 14.56 -7.22 -4.26
C ALA A 30 13.20 -7.45 -3.58
N PHE A 31 13.22 -7.59 -2.25
CA PHE A 31 12.03 -7.88 -1.47
C PHE A 31 11.92 -6.91 -0.29
N GLU A 32 10.77 -6.23 -0.16
CA GLU A 32 10.58 -5.26 0.91
C GLU A 32 10.38 -5.98 2.25
N VAL A 33 11.37 -5.88 3.12
CA VAL A 33 11.37 -6.57 4.41
C VAL A 33 10.49 -5.85 5.42
N LYS A 34 9.57 -6.58 6.07
CA LYS A 34 8.87 -6.07 7.25
C LYS A 34 9.87 -6.10 8.42
N GLU A 35 9.94 -5.03 9.21
CA GLU A 35 10.78 -4.93 10.42
C GLU A 35 10.56 -6.10 11.40
N GLU A 36 9.44 -6.81 11.31
CA GLU A 36 9.18 -8.02 12.08
C GLU A 36 8.57 -9.13 11.21
N TYR A 37 9.39 -10.02 10.66
CA TYR A 37 8.91 -11.35 10.24
C TYR A 37 8.58 -12.18 11.49
N ARG A 38 7.46 -11.87 12.16
CA ARG A 38 6.96 -12.65 13.30
C ARG A 38 6.41 -14.00 12.87
N ASN A 39 6.15 -14.19 11.57
CA ASN A 39 5.54 -15.39 11.04
C ASN A 39 6.51 -16.13 10.11
N THR A 40 6.81 -17.39 10.42
CA THR A 40 7.68 -18.25 9.61
C THR A 40 7.10 -18.52 8.21
N ASP A 41 5.82 -18.25 7.99
CA ASP A 41 5.14 -18.38 6.70
C ASP A 41 5.33 -17.18 5.76
N GLU A 42 5.75 -16.02 6.27
CA GLU A 42 6.09 -14.84 5.47
C GLU A 42 7.60 -14.73 5.16
N ASN A 43 8.39 -15.75 5.50
CA ASN A 43 9.83 -15.72 5.24
C ASN A 43 10.11 -15.71 3.72
N PRO A 44 10.65 -14.61 3.15
CA PRO A 44 10.94 -14.52 1.72
C PRO A 44 11.98 -15.54 1.27
N GLN A 45 12.75 -16.12 2.19
CA GLN A 45 13.66 -17.21 1.89
C GLN A 45 12.94 -18.44 1.34
N LYS A 46 11.70 -18.74 1.77
CA LYS A 46 10.93 -19.86 1.21
C LYS A 46 10.65 -19.68 -0.28
N LEU A 47 10.41 -18.43 -0.71
CA LEU A 47 10.25 -18.09 -2.12
C LEU A 47 11.55 -18.31 -2.88
N ALA A 48 12.67 -17.80 -2.35
CA ALA A 48 13.99 -17.99 -2.94
C ALA A 48 14.35 -19.48 -3.07
N ASP A 49 14.21 -20.26 -2.00
CA ASP A 49 14.49 -21.69 -1.99
C ASP A 49 13.66 -22.42 -3.05
N ARG A 50 12.35 -22.12 -3.11
CA ARG A 50 11.45 -22.76 -4.08
C ARG A 50 11.77 -22.39 -5.52
N LEU A 51 12.09 -21.13 -5.80
CA LEU A 51 12.51 -20.69 -7.13
C LEU A 51 13.85 -21.33 -7.51
N GLY A 52 14.79 -21.41 -6.57
CA GLY A 52 16.07 -22.04 -6.80
C GLY A 52 15.96 -23.52 -7.14
N GLU A 53 15.10 -24.26 -6.43
CA GLU A 53 14.77 -25.66 -6.77
C GLU A 53 14.18 -25.81 -8.18
N LEU A 54 13.25 -24.92 -8.56
CA LEU A 54 12.57 -25.00 -9.85
C LEU A 54 13.47 -24.61 -11.03
N MET A 55 14.35 -23.64 -10.82
CA MET A 55 15.23 -23.09 -11.85
C MET A 55 16.57 -23.83 -11.94
N GLY A 56 16.97 -24.53 -10.88
CA GLY A 56 18.29 -25.15 -10.78
C GLY A 56 19.44 -24.14 -10.65
N GLN A 57 19.17 -22.96 -10.08
CA GLN A 57 20.15 -21.89 -9.83
C GLN A 57 19.94 -21.31 -8.43
N GLU A 58 20.93 -20.60 -7.89
CA GLU A 58 20.78 -19.94 -6.59
C GLU A 58 19.90 -18.68 -6.72
N VAL A 59 19.09 -18.43 -5.68
CA VAL A 59 18.24 -17.24 -5.57
C VAL A 59 18.52 -16.58 -4.24
N GLU A 60 18.84 -15.29 -4.27
CA GLU A 60 19.12 -14.48 -3.08
C GLU A 60 18.02 -13.43 -2.90
N ILE A 61 17.57 -13.27 -1.65
CA ILE A 61 16.70 -12.17 -1.28
C ILE A 61 17.57 -10.94 -0.98
N TYR A 62 17.39 -9.89 -1.79
CA TYR A 62 17.99 -8.58 -1.57
C TYR A 62 17.00 -7.71 -0.78
N PRO A 63 17.22 -7.49 0.53
CA PRO A 63 16.26 -6.76 1.35
C PRO A 63 16.25 -5.27 1.00
N VAL A 64 15.06 -4.72 0.81
CA VAL A 64 14.82 -3.29 0.55
C VAL A 64 13.79 -2.74 1.53
N SER A 65 13.78 -1.43 1.73
CA SER A 65 12.93 -0.77 2.73
C SER A 65 11.71 -0.06 2.15
N SER A 66 11.60 0.07 0.83
CA SER A 66 10.50 0.77 0.18
C SER A 66 10.44 0.45 -1.33
N PRO A 67 9.33 0.77 -2.03
CA PRO A 67 9.26 0.67 -3.48
C PRO A 67 10.36 1.50 -4.16
N ALA A 68 10.67 2.69 -3.67
CA ALA A 68 11.76 3.50 -4.22
C ALA A 68 13.12 2.80 -4.09
N ALA A 69 13.39 2.16 -2.96
CA ALA A 69 14.60 1.36 -2.76
C ALA A 69 14.65 0.12 -3.68
N THR A 70 13.51 -0.54 -3.93
CA THR A 70 13.39 -1.61 -4.93
C THR A 70 13.77 -1.11 -6.32
N ILE A 71 13.25 0.05 -6.73
CA ILE A 71 13.52 0.63 -8.06
C ILE A 71 15.01 0.94 -8.22
N GLU A 72 15.63 1.58 -7.23
CA GLU A 72 17.05 1.88 -7.28
C GLU A 72 17.92 0.61 -7.25
N ALA A 73 17.51 -0.44 -6.51
CA ALA A 73 18.18 -1.73 -6.52
C ALA A 73 18.18 -2.36 -7.93
N LEU A 74 17.05 -2.31 -8.64
CA LEU A 74 16.94 -2.78 -10.02
C LEU A 74 17.77 -1.91 -10.98
N ARG A 75 17.64 -0.58 -10.86
CA ARG A 75 18.30 0.38 -11.74
C ARG A 75 19.82 0.28 -11.71
N PHE A 76 20.39 0.05 -10.53
CA PHE A 76 21.84 -0.08 -10.36
C PHE A 76 22.36 -1.52 -10.49
N GLY A 77 21.49 -2.50 -10.80
CA GLY A 77 21.88 -3.90 -10.97
C GLY A 77 22.25 -4.60 -9.66
N ASN A 78 21.74 -4.12 -8.52
CA ASN A 78 21.86 -4.82 -7.23
C ASN A 78 20.82 -5.94 -7.09
N ALA A 79 19.75 -5.89 -7.89
CA ALA A 79 18.72 -6.92 -8.00
C ALA A 79 18.27 -7.09 -9.45
N ASP A 80 17.76 -8.27 -9.79
CA ASP A 80 17.25 -8.62 -11.12
C ASP A 80 15.73 -8.52 -11.20
N ILE A 81 15.04 -8.84 -10.10
CA ILE A 81 13.58 -8.83 -9.98
C ILE A 81 13.20 -8.05 -8.72
N GLY A 82 12.13 -7.27 -8.80
CA GLY A 82 11.55 -6.59 -7.65
C GLY A 82 10.03 -6.64 -7.69
N PHE A 83 9.41 -6.78 -6.53
CA PHE A 83 7.96 -6.69 -6.39
C PHE A 83 7.56 -5.23 -6.21
N LEU A 84 6.74 -4.74 -7.12
CA LEU A 84 6.31 -3.34 -7.15
C LEU A 84 4.81 -3.26 -7.37
N ASP A 85 4.19 -2.36 -6.62
CA ASP A 85 2.81 -1.95 -6.85
C ASP A 85 2.69 -1.20 -8.19
N GLY A 86 1.50 -1.19 -8.81
CA GLY A 86 1.28 -0.69 -10.17
C GLY A 86 1.85 0.70 -10.48
N GLY A 87 1.80 1.65 -9.55
CA GLY A 87 2.33 3.00 -9.67
C GLY A 87 3.85 3.02 -9.74
N ALA A 88 4.49 2.30 -8.81
CA ALA A 88 5.94 2.13 -8.81
C ALA A 88 6.42 1.34 -10.04
N ALA A 89 5.65 0.36 -10.51
CA ALA A 89 5.93 -0.38 -11.74
C ALA A 89 5.81 0.51 -13.00
N TRP A 90 4.79 1.38 -13.07
CA TRP A 90 4.65 2.35 -14.16
C TRP A 90 5.81 3.33 -14.20
N LEU A 91 6.19 3.90 -13.04
CA LEU A 91 7.35 4.79 -12.91
C LEU A 91 8.63 4.09 -13.38
N SER A 92 8.83 2.85 -12.95
CA SER A 92 9.98 2.01 -13.31
C SER A 92 10.12 1.80 -14.81
N TRP A 93 9.00 1.51 -15.48
CA TRP A 93 8.96 1.34 -16.93
C TRP A 93 9.19 2.66 -17.66
N ASN A 94 8.52 3.73 -17.23
CA ASN A 94 8.54 5.02 -17.91
C ASN A 94 9.89 5.73 -17.80
N GLU A 95 10.47 5.79 -16.59
CA GLU A 95 11.69 6.56 -16.31
C GLU A 95 12.97 5.73 -16.50
N TYR A 96 12.92 4.43 -16.23
CA TYR A 96 14.12 3.59 -16.16
C TYR A 96 14.14 2.45 -17.18
N GLY A 97 13.10 2.30 -18.00
CA GLY A 97 13.03 1.27 -19.05
C GLY A 97 12.91 -0.15 -18.52
N LEU A 98 12.61 -0.34 -17.24
CA LEU A 98 12.35 -1.65 -16.63
C LEU A 98 11.11 -2.30 -17.27
N GLN A 99 11.00 -3.62 -17.20
CA GLN A 99 9.91 -4.37 -17.83
C GLN A 99 9.14 -5.20 -16.80
N VAL A 100 7.86 -5.43 -17.06
CA VAL A 100 7.02 -6.32 -16.24
C VAL A 100 7.22 -7.76 -16.71
N ALA A 101 7.66 -8.62 -15.81
CA ALA A 101 7.86 -10.05 -16.08
C ALA A 101 6.62 -10.90 -15.72
N ALA A 102 5.90 -10.52 -14.67
CA ALA A 102 4.72 -11.23 -14.16
C ALA A 102 3.80 -10.26 -13.38
N ALA A 103 2.57 -10.69 -13.12
CA ALA A 103 1.60 -10.01 -12.27
C ALA A 103 1.06 -10.97 -11.22
N GLU A 104 0.69 -10.47 -10.04
CA GLU A 104 0.11 -11.31 -9.00
C GLU A 104 -1.31 -11.73 -9.40
N GLN A 105 -1.60 -13.04 -9.36
CA GLN A 105 -2.97 -13.52 -9.54
C GLN A 105 -3.59 -13.79 -8.18
N LYS A 106 -4.69 -13.08 -7.88
CA LYS A 106 -5.50 -13.30 -6.69
C LYS A 106 -6.20 -14.67 -6.75
N ALA A 107 -6.66 -15.15 -5.60
CA ALA A 107 -7.36 -16.43 -5.47
C ALA A 107 -8.63 -16.55 -6.35
N ASP A 108 -9.29 -15.41 -6.63
CA ASP A 108 -10.45 -15.32 -7.52
C ASP A 108 -10.08 -15.27 -9.02
N GLY A 109 -8.79 -15.38 -9.35
CA GLY A 109 -8.26 -15.36 -10.71
C GLY A 109 -7.98 -13.96 -11.27
N ARG A 110 -8.34 -12.87 -10.56
CA ARG A 110 -8.05 -11.51 -11.02
C ARG A 110 -6.57 -11.17 -10.84
N ALA A 111 -5.99 -10.50 -11.83
CA ALA A 111 -4.65 -9.89 -11.75
C ALA A 111 -4.74 -8.37 -11.55
N TYR A 112 -5.80 -7.92 -10.87
CA TYR A 112 -6.03 -6.53 -10.53
C TYR A 112 -6.82 -6.40 -9.24
N TYR A 113 -6.80 -5.20 -8.68
CA TYR A 113 -7.62 -4.78 -7.56
C TYR A 113 -8.28 -3.44 -7.85
N HIS A 114 -9.36 -3.13 -7.14
CA HIS A 114 -10.05 -1.86 -7.29
C HIS A 114 -9.44 -0.82 -6.35
N ALA A 115 -9.31 0.42 -6.81
CA ALA A 115 -8.99 1.55 -5.93
C ALA A 115 -10.25 2.01 -5.23
N VAL A 116 -10.21 2.17 -3.91
CA VAL A 116 -11.41 2.42 -3.11
C VAL A 116 -11.14 3.54 -2.11
N ALA A 117 -12.08 4.47 -1.96
CA ALA A 117 -12.15 5.38 -0.84
C ALA A 117 -13.09 4.78 0.22
N TRP A 118 -12.53 4.27 1.30
CA TRP A 118 -13.26 3.80 2.47
C TRP A 118 -13.52 4.98 3.41
N VAL A 119 -14.76 5.09 3.87
CA VAL A 119 -15.21 6.11 4.83
C VAL A 119 -16.09 5.47 5.88
N HIS A 120 -16.35 6.17 6.99
CA HIS A 120 -17.38 5.74 7.91
C HIS A 120 -18.77 5.85 7.26
N LYS A 121 -19.65 4.87 7.46
CA LYS A 121 -20.98 4.79 6.81
C LYS A 121 -21.89 6.01 7.11
N ASP A 122 -21.68 6.65 8.26
CA ASP A 122 -22.47 7.81 8.69
C ASP A 122 -21.87 9.14 8.23
N SER A 123 -20.75 9.13 7.50
CA SER A 123 -20.18 10.33 6.89
C SER A 123 -21.11 10.95 5.86
N ASP A 124 -21.04 12.27 5.70
CA ASP A 124 -21.76 13.00 4.65
C ASP A 124 -21.41 12.47 3.25
N MET A 125 -20.16 12.06 3.02
CA MET A 125 -19.68 11.40 1.81
C MET A 125 -20.39 10.06 1.57
N ALA A 126 -20.49 9.21 2.59
CA ALA A 126 -21.19 7.93 2.50
C ALA A 126 -22.68 8.13 2.25
N GLN A 127 -23.33 9.04 2.97
CA GLN A 127 -24.76 9.34 2.80
C GLN A 127 -25.08 9.84 1.38
N ALA A 128 -24.25 10.74 0.83
CA ALA A 128 -24.38 11.20 -0.55
C ALA A 128 -24.23 10.02 -1.54
N SER A 129 -23.20 9.19 -1.36
CA SER A 129 -22.96 8.02 -2.21
C SER A 129 -24.12 7.01 -2.14
N MET A 130 -24.65 6.72 -0.95
CA MET A 130 -25.80 5.81 -0.76
C MET A 130 -27.08 6.33 -1.41
N SER A 131 -27.24 7.66 -1.53
CA SER A 131 -28.35 8.28 -2.25
C SER A 131 -28.20 8.25 -3.78
N GLY A 132 -27.05 7.77 -4.29
CA GLY A 132 -26.71 7.71 -5.70
C GLY A 132 -26.00 8.96 -6.23
N ASP A 133 -25.71 9.95 -5.38
CA ASP A 133 -25.03 11.19 -5.75
C ASP A 133 -23.52 11.09 -5.52
N ILE A 134 -22.84 10.40 -6.45
CA ILE A 134 -21.38 10.21 -6.40
C ILE A 134 -20.62 11.52 -6.60
N GLU A 135 -21.14 12.44 -7.41
CA GLU A 135 -20.53 13.76 -7.63
C GLU A 135 -20.51 14.58 -6.32
N GLN A 136 -21.62 14.57 -5.58
CA GLN A 136 -21.69 15.21 -4.27
C GLN A 136 -20.77 14.51 -3.26
N ALA A 137 -20.71 13.18 -3.25
CA ALA A 137 -19.81 12.44 -2.37
C ALA A 137 -18.33 12.80 -2.60
N LEU A 138 -17.90 12.90 -3.87
CA LEU A 138 -16.55 13.32 -4.24
C LEU A 138 -16.27 14.79 -3.88
N THR A 139 -17.26 15.67 -4.06
CA THR A 139 -17.15 17.07 -3.68
C THR A 139 -16.98 17.26 -2.17
N LEU A 140 -17.65 16.43 -1.36
CA LEU A 140 -17.57 16.45 0.10
C LEU A 140 -16.23 15.96 0.66
N MET A 141 -15.38 15.34 -0.16
CA MET A 141 -14.04 14.93 0.26
C MET A 141 -13.13 16.13 0.56
N LYS A 142 -13.43 17.31 0.00
CA LYS A 142 -12.66 18.52 0.24
C LYS A 142 -12.73 18.92 1.72
N GLY A 143 -11.58 19.17 2.34
CA GLY A 143 -11.51 19.52 3.76
C GLY A 143 -11.45 18.33 4.72
N LYS A 144 -11.64 17.10 4.24
CA LYS A 144 -11.58 15.86 5.04
C LYS A 144 -10.14 15.43 5.27
N ILE A 145 -9.89 14.56 6.25
CA ILE A 145 -8.57 13.99 6.50
C ILE A 145 -8.40 12.75 5.65
N SER A 146 -7.39 12.75 4.77
CA SER A 146 -7.09 11.60 3.91
C SER A 146 -5.95 10.75 4.45
N CYS A 147 -6.13 9.43 4.45
CA CYS A 147 -5.16 8.42 4.77
C CYS A 147 -4.75 7.72 3.46
N HIS A 148 -3.47 7.80 3.12
CA HIS A 148 -2.90 7.21 1.92
C HIS A 148 -1.99 6.04 2.27
N THR A 149 -1.76 5.13 1.32
CA THR A 149 -0.88 3.97 1.53
C THR A 149 0.60 4.33 1.46
N SER A 150 0.99 5.17 0.50
CA SER A 150 2.31 5.74 0.29
C SER A 150 2.27 6.72 -0.90
N ALA A 151 3.30 7.54 -1.08
CA ALA A 151 3.36 8.48 -2.21
C ALA A 151 3.36 7.80 -3.60
N LEU A 152 3.90 6.57 -3.72
CA LEU A 152 3.96 5.82 -4.98
C LEU A 152 2.89 4.71 -5.09
N GLY A 153 1.95 4.64 -4.15
CA GLY A 153 0.90 3.63 -4.15
C GLY A 153 -0.15 3.85 -5.25
N SER A 154 -0.59 2.78 -5.91
CA SER A 154 -1.58 2.86 -7.00
C SER A 154 -2.95 3.25 -6.46
N SER A 155 -3.58 2.37 -5.67
CA SER A 155 -4.94 2.60 -5.17
C SER A 155 -5.03 3.55 -4.00
N GLY A 156 -3.93 3.72 -3.26
CA GLY A 156 -3.88 4.64 -2.13
C GLY A 156 -3.44 6.06 -2.49
N MET A 157 -2.94 6.30 -3.70
CA MET A 157 -2.45 7.62 -4.10
C MET A 157 -2.75 7.92 -5.57
N LEU A 158 -2.07 7.27 -6.52
CA LEU A 158 -2.07 7.72 -7.91
C LEU A 158 -3.46 7.67 -8.58
N LEU A 159 -4.20 6.58 -8.40
CA LEU A 159 -5.54 6.41 -8.98
C LEU A 159 -6.57 7.38 -8.39
N PRO A 160 -6.77 7.47 -7.06
CA PRO A 160 -7.74 8.41 -6.51
C PRO A 160 -7.36 9.87 -6.79
N MET A 161 -6.08 10.24 -6.64
CA MET A 161 -5.66 11.63 -6.88
C MET A 161 -5.78 11.99 -8.37
N GLY A 162 -5.32 11.11 -9.27
CA GLY A 162 -5.45 11.30 -10.71
C GLY A 162 -6.92 11.41 -11.15
N TYR A 163 -7.80 10.60 -10.56
CA TYR A 163 -9.24 10.69 -10.82
C TYR A 163 -9.82 12.03 -10.37
N LEU A 164 -9.54 12.47 -9.14
CA LEU A 164 -10.05 13.73 -8.60
C LEU A 164 -9.55 14.95 -9.40
N ILE A 165 -8.28 14.96 -9.81
CA ILE A 165 -7.70 16.02 -10.65
C ILE A 165 -8.34 16.02 -12.03
N ASN A 166 -8.37 14.87 -12.70
CA ASN A 166 -8.85 14.80 -14.09
C ASN A 166 -10.35 15.15 -14.21
N ASN A 167 -11.12 14.95 -13.14
CA ASN A 167 -12.54 15.32 -13.09
C ASN A 167 -12.80 16.67 -12.41
N SER A 168 -11.76 17.49 -12.17
CA SER A 168 -11.86 18.84 -11.61
C SER A 168 -12.43 18.93 -10.18
N TYR A 169 -12.37 17.85 -9.41
CA TYR A 169 -12.66 17.89 -7.97
C TYR A 169 -11.49 18.45 -7.17
N MET A 170 -10.26 18.23 -7.66
CA MET A 170 -9.02 18.64 -7.01
C MET A 170 -8.14 19.46 -7.96
N GLU A 171 -7.53 20.52 -7.46
CA GLU A 171 -6.60 21.37 -8.21
C GLU A 171 -5.17 21.09 -7.77
N VAL A 172 -4.27 20.89 -8.74
CA VAL A 172 -2.83 20.77 -8.48
C VAL A 172 -2.29 22.07 -7.86
N LYS A 173 -1.46 21.95 -6.84
CA LYS A 173 -0.74 23.04 -6.17
C LYS A 173 0.75 22.81 -6.26
N GLY A 174 1.52 23.88 -6.49
CA GLY A 174 2.97 23.80 -6.67
C GLY A 174 3.38 23.64 -8.13
N ASP A 175 4.68 23.42 -8.37
CA ASP A 175 5.22 23.09 -9.69
C ASP A 175 4.98 21.60 -9.98
N GLU A 176 4.33 21.27 -11.09
CA GLU A 176 4.04 19.89 -11.49
C GLU A 176 5.28 18.99 -11.65
N ASN A 177 6.48 19.60 -11.76
CA ASN A 177 7.75 18.90 -11.88
C ASN A 177 8.46 18.70 -10.53
N GLU A 178 7.91 19.21 -9.43
CA GLU A 178 8.47 19.07 -8.08
C GLU A 178 7.70 18.03 -7.27
N ILE A 179 8.44 17.20 -6.52
CA ILE A 179 7.85 16.12 -5.71
C ILE A 179 6.91 16.65 -4.62
N ASP A 180 7.20 17.85 -4.10
CA ASP A 180 6.41 18.51 -3.06
C ASP A 180 5.01 18.89 -3.56
N SER A 181 4.83 19.04 -4.88
CA SER A 181 3.54 19.35 -5.50
C SER A 181 2.47 18.31 -5.18
N LEU A 182 2.83 17.04 -5.06
CA LEU A 182 1.90 15.99 -4.64
C LEU A 182 1.42 16.23 -3.20
N HIS A 183 2.35 16.47 -2.28
CA HIS A 183 2.05 16.72 -0.87
C HIS A 183 1.23 18.01 -0.70
N ASP A 184 1.61 19.08 -1.38
CA ASP A 184 0.92 20.36 -1.35
C ASP A 184 -0.49 20.25 -1.92
N THR A 185 -0.65 19.50 -3.02
CA THR A 185 -1.96 19.25 -3.65
C THR A 185 -2.89 18.52 -2.69
N VAL A 186 -2.42 17.41 -2.09
CA VAL A 186 -3.21 16.61 -1.14
C VAL A 186 -3.58 17.45 0.08
N THR A 187 -2.61 18.06 0.75
CA THR A 187 -2.84 18.79 2.00
C THR A 187 -3.65 20.08 1.81
N SER A 188 -3.60 20.69 0.62
CA SER A 188 -4.42 21.85 0.28
C SER A 188 -5.88 21.50 -0.04
N HIS A 189 -6.14 20.31 -0.60
CA HIS A 189 -7.50 19.88 -0.96
C HIS A 189 -8.22 19.20 0.20
N PHE A 190 -7.55 18.27 0.86
CA PHE A 190 -8.04 17.50 1.99
C PHE A 190 -7.82 18.27 3.29
N SER A 191 -6.82 17.89 4.08
CA SER A 191 -6.42 18.56 5.30
C SER A 191 -4.89 18.61 5.39
N THR A 192 -4.36 19.59 6.12
CA THR A 192 -2.94 19.60 6.51
C THR A 192 -2.58 18.39 7.39
N ASP A 193 -3.59 17.74 7.98
CA ASP A 193 -3.44 16.55 8.81
C ASP A 193 -3.52 15.24 8.00
N SER A 194 -3.66 15.31 6.67
CA SER A 194 -3.66 14.14 5.79
C SER A 194 -2.34 13.35 5.88
N SER A 195 -2.45 12.03 5.94
CA SER A 195 -1.32 11.12 6.07
C SER A 195 -0.86 10.59 4.72
N ILE A 196 0.33 11.02 4.29
CA ILE A 196 1.12 10.39 3.21
C ILE A 196 2.33 9.73 3.88
N PRO A 197 2.24 8.43 4.22
CA PRO A 197 3.18 7.79 5.12
C PRO A 197 4.48 7.35 4.42
N ASP A 198 5.58 7.49 5.16
CA ASP A 198 6.85 6.85 4.85
C ASP A 198 6.90 5.42 5.39
N SER A 199 7.80 4.61 4.82
CA SER A 199 8.06 3.25 5.31
C SER A 199 8.47 3.26 6.78
N GLY A 200 7.95 2.29 7.54
CA GLY A 200 8.18 2.15 8.98
C GLY A 200 7.22 2.95 9.87
N THR A 201 6.33 3.77 9.30
CA THR A 201 5.30 4.47 10.08
C THR A 201 4.06 3.59 10.31
N PRO A 202 3.29 3.78 11.40
CA PRO A 202 2.09 2.98 11.70
C PRO A 202 1.00 3.05 10.62
N TYR A 203 0.95 4.13 9.85
CA TYR A 203 -0.05 4.36 8.81
C TYR A 203 0.41 4.00 7.39
N TYR A 204 1.58 3.38 7.24
CA TYR A 204 2.10 2.91 5.95
C TYR A 204 1.36 1.69 5.38
N ARG A 205 1.24 1.64 4.04
CA ARG A 205 0.56 0.59 3.24
C ARG A 205 -0.95 0.49 3.49
N TYR A 206 -1.58 -0.53 2.88
CA TYR A 206 -3.02 -0.78 2.97
C TYR A 206 -3.51 -0.93 4.42
N ILE A 207 -2.79 -1.69 5.25
CA ILE A 207 -3.13 -1.86 6.67
C ILE A 207 -3.08 -0.52 7.42
N GLY A 208 -2.02 0.26 7.22
CA GLY A 208 -1.83 1.52 7.92
C GLY A 208 -2.80 2.61 7.44
N SER A 209 -3.13 2.65 6.15
CA SER A 209 -4.15 3.56 5.61
C SER A 209 -5.51 3.26 6.24
N LEU A 210 -5.90 1.98 6.36
CA LEU A 210 -7.14 1.60 7.04
C LEU A 210 -7.10 1.91 8.53
N ARG A 211 -5.97 1.63 9.20
CA ARG A 211 -5.74 1.98 10.60
C ARG A 211 -5.90 3.47 10.89
N CYS A 212 -5.38 4.33 10.01
CA CYS A 212 -5.52 5.78 10.11
C CYS A 212 -7.00 6.23 10.15
N LEU A 213 -7.86 5.62 9.32
CA LEU A 213 -9.31 5.84 9.36
C LEU A 213 -9.92 5.26 10.65
N ALA A 214 -9.60 4.01 10.98
CA ALA A 214 -10.20 3.30 12.10
C ALA A 214 -9.83 3.93 13.46
N GLU A 215 -8.62 4.44 13.64
CA GLU A 215 -8.19 5.12 14.87
C GLU A 215 -8.63 6.59 14.95
N HIS A 216 -8.82 7.26 13.79
CA HIS A 216 -9.33 8.63 13.67
C HIS A 216 -8.77 9.63 14.71
N ALA A 217 -7.46 9.55 14.98
CA ALA A 217 -6.83 10.13 16.18
C ALA A 217 -6.97 11.66 16.37
N LEU A 218 -7.36 12.41 15.33
CA LEU A 218 -7.44 13.87 15.32
C LEU A 218 -8.88 14.40 15.22
N GLY A 219 -9.90 13.53 15.19
CA GLY A 219 -11.28 13.96 14.97
C GLY A 219 -12.31 12.84 15.09
N ASP A 220 -13.42 13.04 14.38
CA ASP A 220 -14.51 12.06 14.26
C ASP A 220 -14.27 11.18 13.04
N ALA A 221 -14.57 9.88 13.11
CA ALA A 221 -14.36 8.95 11.99
C ALA A 221 -15.09 9.37 10.70
N THR A 222 -16.15 10.17 10.80
CA THR A 222 -16.89 10.69 9.64
C THR A 222 -16.14 11.74 8.83
N ASP A 223 -15.04 12.29 9.36
CA ASP A 223 -14.18 13.23 8.65
C ASP A 223 -12.94 12.58 8.01
N TYR A 224 -12.79 11.26 8.11
CA TYR A 224 -11.66 10.52 7.57
C TYR A 224 -11.99 9.76 6.28
N ILE A 225 -10.98 9.62 5.43
CA ILE A 225 -11.02 8.83 4.19
C ILE A 225 -9.79 7.93 4.15
N SER A 226 -9.95 6.62 3.99
CA SER A 226 -8.85 5.71 3.67
C SER A 226 -8.86 5.35 2.20
N PHE A 227 -7.82 5.75 1.47
CA PHE A 227 -7.61 5.32 0.10
C PHE A 227 -6.84 3.99 0.08
N ALA A 228 -7.52 2.91 -0.30
CA ALA A 228 -6.95 1.56 -0.25
C ALA A 228 -7.53 0.66 -1.36
N LYS A 229 -7.35 -0.67 -1.25
CA LYS A 229 -7.87 -1.64 -2.22
C LYS A 229 -9.20 -2.25 -1.75
N ASP A 230 -9.92 -2.91 -2.65
CA ASP A 230 -11.19 -3.59 -2.35
C ASP A 230 -11.11 -4.61 -1.20
N PRO A 231 -10.08 -5.48 -1.09
CA PRO A 231 -10.05 -6.43 0.01
C PRO A 231 -9.50 -5.83 1.31
N THR A 232 -9.16 -4.54 1.41
CA THR A 232 -8.50 -4.01 2.61
C THR A 232 -9.33 -4.18 3.89
N VAL A 233 -10.63 -3.91 3.86
CA VAL A 233 -11.51 -4.15 5.04
C VAL A 233 -11.63 -5.64 5.37
N PRO A 234 -12.00 -6.56 4.44
CA PRO A 234 -12.09 -7.97 4.77
C PRO A 234 -10.73 -8.61 5.14
N ASP A 235 -9.62 -8.14 4.57
CA ASP A 235 -8.27 -8.67 4.85
C ASP A 235 -7.82 -8.36 6.29
N TYR A 236 -8.16 -7.18 6.83
CA TYR A 236 -7.61 -6.71 8.12
C TYR A 236 -8.65 -6.60 9.25
N CYS A 237 -9.93 -6.41 8.93
CA CYS A 237 -11.01 -6.29 9.92
C CYS A 237 -12.10 -7.34 9.74
N GLY A 238 -11.91 -8.34 8.87
CA GLY A 238 -12.86 -9.42 8.60
C GLY A 238 -12.91 -10.49 9.68
N ASP A 239 -12.56 -11.73 9.31
CA ASP A 239 -12.70 -12.89 10.20
C ASP A 239 -11.74 -12.86 11.40
N GLU A 240 -10.52 -12.37 11.18
CA GLU A 240 -9.49 -12.19 12.20
C GLU A 240 -9.11 -10.70 12.27
N PRO A 241 -9.93 -9.87 12.94
CA PRO A 241 -9.72 -8.43 12.94
C PRO A 241 -8.48 -8.05 13.74
N GLU A 242 -7.73 -7.08 13.23
CA GLU A 242 -6.68 -6.38 13.98
C GLU A 242 -7.28 -5.69 15.22
N ASP A 243 -6.45 -5.50 16.25
CA ASP A 243 -6.90 -4.98 17.56
C ASP A 243 -7.49 -3.57 17.49
N TRP A 244 -7.03 -2.75 16.55
CA TRP A 244 -7.48 -1.37 16.33
C TRP A 244 -8.74 -1.23 15.45
N CYS A 245 -9.25 -2.31 14.84
CA CYS A 245 -10.34 -2.22 13.85
C CYS A 245 -11.65 -1.67 14.39
N PHE A 246 -11.98 -1.97 15.64
CA PHE A 246 -13.29 -1.69 16.26
C PHE A 246 -13.14 -0.94 17.58
N GLU A 247 -12.25 0.05 17.58
CA GLU A 247 -12.10 0.99 18.68
C GLU A 247 -12.80 2.32 18.34
N GLY A 248 -13.54 2.88 19.31
CA GLY A 248 -14.21 4.17 19.13
C GLY A 248 -15.46 4.09 18.24
N ASP A 249 -15.44 4.84 17.13
CA ASP A 249 -16.58 5.04 16.25
C ASP A 249 -16.92 3.83 15.36
N PHE A 250 -15.99 2.87 15.21
CA PHE A 250 -16.21 1.63 14.46
C PHE A 250 -16.57 0.47 15.41
N THR A 251 -17.63 -0.27 15.08
CA THR A 251 -18.12 -1.41 15.89
C THR A 251 -18.16 -2.72 15.11
N SER A 252 -18.19 -2.65 13.78
CA SER A 252 -18.19 -3.80 12.89
C SER A 252 -17.69 -3.43 11.49
N THR A 253 -17.47 -4.42 10.64
CA THR A 253 -17.14 -4.19 9.23
C THR A 253 -18.22 -3.43 8.46
N GLU A 254 -19.48 -3.45 8.93
CA GLU A 254 -20.59 -2.71 8.32
C GLU A 254 -20.47 -1.19 8.45
N ASP A 255 -19.61 -0.71 9.36
CA ASP A 255 -19.34 0.71 9.55
C ASP A 255 -18.37 1.27 8.50
N PHE A 256 -17.64 0.40 7.79
CA PHE A 256 -16.82 0.78 6.65
C PHE A 256 -17.64 0.78 5.36
N TYR A 257 -17.70 1.93 4.71
CA TYR A 257 -18.43 2.11 3.47
C TYR A 257 -17.49 2.49 2.32
N PRO A 258 -17.51 1.76 1.18
CA PRO A 258 -16.76 2.15 -0.01
C PRO A 258 -17.58 3.17 -0.80
N ILE A 259 -16.98 4.32 -1.15
CA ILE A 259 -17.64 5.29 -2.04
C ILE A 259 -17.93 4.66 -3.40
N GLY A 260 -19.20 4.70 -3.82
CA GLY A 260 -19.75 3.95 -4.96
C GLY A 260 -20.56 2.70 -4.56
N GLY A 261 -20.44 2.27 -3.31
CA GLY A 261 -21.20 1.17 -2.72
C GLY A 261 -20.78 -0.22 -3.24
N TYR A 262 -21.73 -1.14 -3.23
CA TYR A 262 -21.55 -2.51 -3.68
C TYR A 262 -22.47 -2.81 -4.88
N THR A 263 -22.00 -3.64 -5.79
CA THR A 263 -22.81 -4.21 -6.88
C THR A 263 -23.82 -5.24 -6.34
N GLU A 264 -24.76 -5.67 -7.18
CA GLU A 264 -25.73 -6.72 -6.81
C GLU A 264 -25.08 -8.04 -6.36
N ASN A 265 -23.85 -8.31 -6.82
CA ASN A 265 -23.09 -9.50 -6.46
C ASN A 265 -22.19 -9.31 -5.22
N GLY A 266 -22.27 -8.15 -4.56
CA GLY A 266 -21.45 -7.83 -3.38
C GLY A 266 -20.03 -7.35 -3.69
N GLU A 267 -19.65 -7.19 -4.96
CA GLU A 267 -18.35 -6.59 -5.33
C GLU A 267 -18.36 -5.08 -5.09
N VAL A 268 -17.24 -4.52 -4.65
CA VAL A 268 -17.09 -3.06 -4.48
C VAL A 268 -17.25 -2.36 -5.83
N ASN A 269 -18.16 -1.39 -5.87
CA ASN A 269 -18.33 -0.46 -6.99
C ASN A 269 -17.61 0.84 -6.65
N THR A 270 -16.70 1.28 -7.53
CA THR A 270 -15.83 2.44 -7.26
C THR A 270 -15.58 3.26 -8.53
N PRO A 271 -15.49 4.61 -8.42
CA PRO A 271 -15.14 5.45 -9.55
C PRO A 271 -13.63 5.46 -9.88
N PHE A 272 -12.76 5.03 -8.96
CA PHE A 272 -11.30 5.27 -9.05
C PHE A 272 -10.55 4.27 -9.94
N GLY A 273 -11.25 3.30 -10.53
CA GLY A 273 -10.67 2.36 -11.48
C GLY A 273 -9.97 1.16 -10.83
N LYS A 274 -9.06 0.55 -11.61
CA LYS A 274 -8.39 -0.71 -11.28
C LYS A 274 -6.87 -0.53 -11.38
N ALA A 275 -6.15 -1.06 -10.40
CA ALA A 275 -4.70 -1.19 -10.44
C ALA A 275 -4.31 -2.66 -10.73
N PRO A 276 -3.25 -2.91 -11.50
CA PRO A 276 -2.70 -4.26 -11.61
C PRO A 276 -2.21 -4.75 -10.24
N SER A 277 -2.42 -6.03 -9.96
CA SER A 277 -1.92 -6.71 -8.76
C SER A 277 -0.43 -7.00 -8.88
#